data_AF-A0A530BE57-F1
#
_entry.id   AF-A0A530BE57-F1
#
_cell.length_a   1.000
_cell.length_b   1.000
_cell.length_c   1.000
_cell.angle_alpha   90.00
_cell.angle_beta   90.00
_cell.angle_gamma   90.00
#
_symmetry.space_group_name_H-M   'P 1'
#
loop_
_entity.id
_entity.type
_entity.pdbx_description
1 polymer ?
#
loop_
_entity_poly.entity_id
_entity_poly.type
_entity_poly.pdbx_seq_one_letter_code
_entity_poly.pdbx_strand_id
1 'polypeptide(L)'
;RYDLFTGVDNLAFEALSVGAIGWVAGLVTAFPRETVAIYQLMRKGRREEALKIYRWFRPLLDLDVSTYLVQNIKLAEVLAIDTNDRVRMPRQPLSGERRKAVEKIVRDALAVRPELPAF
;
A
#
# COMPACT_ATOMS: atom_id res chain seq x y z
N ARG A 1 8.33 -0.95 -26.89
CA ARG A 1 7.04 -1.01 -27.63
C ARG A 1 5.85 -0.73 -26.73
N TYR A 2 5.84 -1.21 -25.47
CA TYR A 2 4.83 -0.82 -24.48
C TYR A 2 5.45 -0.59 -23.11
N ASP A 3 4.84 0.29 -22.35
CA ASP A 3 5.17 0.58 -20.95
C ASP A 3 4.17 -0.16 -20.07
N LEU A 4 4.64 -1.21 -19.37
CA LEU A 4 3.79 -2.07 -18.54
C LEU A 4 3.83 -1.62 -17.07
N PHE A 5 2.67 -1.32 -16.51
CA PHE A 5 2.51 -0.96 -15.11
C PHE A 5 1.70 -2.02 -14.37
N THR A 6 2.11 -2.35 -13.13
CA THR A 6 1.27 -3.13 -12.24
C THR A 6 0.24 -2.23 -11.56
N GLY A 7 -1.00 -2.69 -11.49
CA GLY A 7 -2.09 -2.05 -10.77
C GLY A 7 -2.63 -2.89 -9.60
N VAL A 8 -1.96 -4.00 -9.27
CA VAL A 8 -2.34 -4.86 -8.14
C VAL A 8 -1.26 -4.73 -7.07
N ASP A 9 -1.59 -4.01 -6.01
CA ASP A 9 -0.65 -3.57 -4.97
C ASP A 9 0.09 -4.72 -4.30
N ASN A 10 -0.62 -5.79 -3.93
CA ASN A 10 -0.03 -6.95 -3.26
C ASN A 10 0.71 -7.94 -4.20
N LEU A 11 0.94 -7.54 -5.45
CA LEU A 11 1.81 -8.22 -6.42
C LEU A 11 2.87 -7.27 -6.99
N ALA A 12 3.01 -6.06 -6.42
CA ALA A 12 3.87 -5.03 -6.99
C ALA A 12 5.35 -5.46 -7.04
N PHE A 13 5.84 -6.12 -5.99
CA PHE A 13 7.22 -6.60 -5.94
C PHE A 13 7.49 -7.66 -7.02
N GLU A 14 6.59 -8.63 -7.15
CA GLU A 14 6.67 -9.70 -8.13
C GLU A 14 6.59 -9.14 -9.56
N ALA A 15 5.65 -8.24 -9.83
CA ALA A 15 5.48 -7.61 -11.13
C ALA A 15 6.73 -6.79 -11.55
N LEU A 16 7.27 -5.99 -10.64
CA LEU A 16 8.52 -5.25 -10.87
C LEU A 16 9.71 -6.20 -11.09
N SER A 17 9.70 -7.38 -10.45
CA SER A 17 10.76 -8.39 -10.61
C SER A 17 10.75 -9.05 -11.99
N VAL A 18 9.58 -9.16 -12.64
CA VAL A 18 9.40 -9.85 -13.94
C VAL A 18 9.23 -8.90 -15.13
N GLY A 19 9.41 -7.59 -14.94
CA GLY A 19 9.53 -6.63 -16.05
C GLY A 19 8.49 -5.51 -16.11
N ALA A 20 7.61 -5.37 -15.11
CA ALA A 20 6.82 -4.14 -14.99
C ALA A 20 7.76 -2.94 -14.75
N ILE A 21 7.50 -1.82 -15.41
CA ILE A 21 8.35 -0.62 -15.36
C ILE A 21 7.83 0.45 -14.38
N GLY A 22 6.64 0.23 -13.83
CA GLY A 22 6.02 1.12 -12.87
C GLY A 22 4.87 0.48 -12.11
N TRP A 23 4.37 1.23 -11.13
CA TRP A 23 3.35 0.80 -10.19
C TRP A 23 2.33 1.91 -10.00
N VAL A 24 1.08 1.63 -10.37
CA VAL A 24 -0.08 2.47 -10.06
C VAL A 24 -0.71 1.90 -8.79
N ALA A 25 -0.54 2.61 -7.68
CA ALA A 25 -0.92 2.12 -6.35
C ALA A 25 -2.11 2.88 -5.75
N GLY A 26 -2.93 2.17 -4.98
CA GLY A 26 -3.95 2.78 -4.13
C GLY A 26 -3.36 3.23 -2.79
N LEU A 27 -2.63 2.35 -2.10
CA LEU A 27 -2.10 2.60 -0.75
C LEU A 27 -0.98 3.66 -0.71
N VAL A 28 -0.42 4.03 -1.87
CA VAL A 28 0.54 5.15 -2.01
C VAL A 28 -0.03 6.48 -1.50
N THR A 29 -1.34 6.63 -1.50
CA THR A 29 -2.03 7.81 -0.96
C THR A 29 -1.81 7.98 0.55
N ALA A 30 -1.72 6.86 1.29
CA ALA A 30 -1.45 6.85 2.72
C ALA A 30 0.05 6.64 3.06
N PHE A 31 0.77 5.85 2.25
CA PHE A 31 2.17 5.46 2.48
C PHE A 31 3.09 5.76 1.28
N PRO A 32 3.18 7.03 0.84
CA PRO A 32 3.89 7.37 -0.40
C PRO A 32 5.38 7.06 -0.33
N ARG A 33 6.02 7.24 0.83
CA ARG A 33 7.47 7.04 0.99
C ARG A 33 7.83 5.56 0.84
N GLU A 34 7.06 4.67 1.43
CA GLU A 34 7.29 3.22 1.40
C GLU A 34 7.07 2.65 -0.01
N THR A 35 6.00 3.06 -0.68
CA THR A 35 5.73 2.68 -2.07
C THR A 35 6.88 3.11 -2.98
N VAL A 36 7.32 4.38 -2.90
CA VAL A 36 8.40 4.90 -3.73
C VAL A 36 9.74 4.24 -3.38
N ALA A 37 10.00 3.96 -2.10
CA ALA A 37 11.19 3.25 -1.67
C ALA A 37 11.31 1.88 -2.34
N ILE A 38 10.24 1.07 -2.32
CA ILE A 38 10.20 -0.24 -2.99
C ILE A 38 10.50 -0.07 -4.48
N TYR A 39 9.81 0.86 -5.17
CA TYR A 39 10.01 1.08 -6.60
C TYR A 39 11.46 1.47 -6.93
N GLN A 40 12.03 2.43 -6.21
CA GLN A 40 13.38 2.94 -6.45
C GLN A 40 14.45 1.89 -6.14
N LEU A 41 14.31 1.15 -5.04
CA LEU A 41 15.21 0.05 -4.69
C LEU A 41 15.17 -1.06 -5.76
N MET A 42 13.98 -1.41 -6.25
CA MET A 42 13.82 -2.36 -7.35
C MET A 42 14.52 -1.86 -8.62
N ARG A 43 14.38 -0.58 -8.98
CA ARG A 43 15.08 0.02 -10.13
C ARG A 43 16.61 0.01 -9.98
N LYS A 44 17.12 0.12 -8.76
CA LYS A 44 18.55 0.05 -8.44
C LYS A 44 19.07 -1.38 -8.27
N GLY A 45 18.23 -2.40 -8.47
CA GLY A 45 18.59 -3.81 -8.27
C GLY A 45 18.72 -4.24 -6.81
N ARG A 46 18.40 -3.37 -5.85
CA ARG A 46 18.48 -3.60 -4.39
C ARG A 46 17.26 -4.38 -3.88
N ARG A 47 17.07 -5.59 -4.44
CA ARG A 47 15.86 -6.41 -4.27
C ARG A 47 15.62 -6.84 -2.82
N GLU A 48 16.68 -7.17 -2.08
CA GLU A 48 16.53 -7.63 -0.69
C GLU A 48 15.98 -6.54 0.23
N GLU A 49 16.43 -5.30 0.03
CA GLU A 49 15.95 -4.15 0.80
C GLU A 49 14.51 -3.81 0.43
N ALA A 50 14.18 -3.83 -0.87
CA ALA A 50 12.80 -3.69 -1.33
C ALA A 50 11.90 -4.78 -0.74
N LEU A 51 12.36 -6.04 -0.70
CA LEU A 51 11.59 -7.17 -0.18
C LEU A 51 11.32 -7.03 1.32
N LYS A 52 12.26 -6.49 2.11
CA LYS A 52 12.05 -6.21 3.54
C LYS A 52 10.91 -5.22 3.75
N ILE A 53 10.91 -4.10 3.02
CA ILE A 53 9.85 -3.09 3.09
C ILE A 53 8.54 -3.69 2.60
N TYR A 54 8.55 -4.40 1.47
CA TYR A 54 7.37 -5.05 0.89
C TYR A 54 6.73 -6.07 1.85
N ARG A 55 7.53 -6.86 2.59
CA ARG A 55 7.00 -7.81 3.59
C ARG A 55 6.29 -7.12 4.75
N TRP A 56 6.85 -6.02 5.25
CA TRP A 56 6.15 -5.18 6.23
C TRP A 56 4.88 -4.58 5.63
N PHE A 57 4.94 -4.14 4.37
CA PHE A 57 3.83 -3.44 3.72
C PHE A 57 2.71 -4.41 3.27
N ARG A 58 3.01 -5.69 3.09
CA ARG A 58 2.11 -6.68 2.48
C ARG A 58 0.70 -6.74 3.11
N PRO A 59 0.53 -6.78 4.44
CA PRO A 59 -0.80 -6.77 5.05
C PRO A 59 -1.61 -5.49 4.74
N LEU A 60 -0.94 -4.35 4.56
CA LEU A 60 -1.58 -3.11 4.12
C LEU A 60 -1.95 -3.16 2.64
N LEU A 61 -1.08 -3.71 1.78
CA LEU A 61 -1.33 -3.85 0.34
C LEU A 61 -2.50 -4.80 0.06
N ASP A 62 -2.73 -5.81 0.90
CA ASP A 62 -3.89 -6.70 0.80
C ASP A 62 -5.22 -5.95 1.04
N LEU A 63 -5.21 -4.78 1.70
CA LEU A 63 -6.40 -3.93 1.85
C LEU A 63 -6.88 -3.34 0.52
N ASP A 64 -5.99 -3.16 -0.46
CA ASP A 64 -6.33 -2.68 -1.80
C ASP A 64 -6.94 -3.78 -2.67
N VAL A 65 -6.69 -5.04 -2.32
CA VAL A 65 -7.23 -6.22 -3.04
C VAL A 65 -8.51 -6.69 -2.37
N SER A 66 -9.50 -5.79 -2.36
CA SER A 66 -10.78 -5.99 -1.70
C SER A 66 -11.92 -5.32 -2.44
N THR A 67 -13.14 -5.85 -2.32
CA THR A 67 -14.36 -5.15 -2.78
C THR A 67 -14.63 -3.86 -2.01
N TYR A 68 -13.91 -3.62 -0.91
CA TYR A 68 -13.96 -2.42 -0.07
C TYR A 68 -12.70 -1.54 -0.22
N LEU A 69 -11.90 -1.70 -1.29
CA LEU A 69 -10.61 -1.01 -1.44
C LEU A 69 -10.69 0.49 -1.17
N VAL A 70 -11.73 1.17 -1.67
CA VAL A 70 -11.90 2.63 -1.50
C VAL A 70 -12.06 2.95 -0.01
N GLN A 71 -12.92 2.23 0.69
CA GLN A 71 -13.16 2.45 2.11
C GLN A 71 -11.94 2.09 2.97
N ASN A 72 -11.22 1.03 2.60
CA ASN A 72 -10.02 0.61 3.30
C ASN A 72 -8.90 1.64 3.16
N ILE A 73 -8.62 2.11 1.93
CA ILE A 73 -7.62 3.16 1.66
C ILE A 73 -7.99 4.42 2.43
N LYS A 74 -9.25 4.86 2.35
CA LYS A 74 -9.71 6.08 3.03
C LYS A 74 -9.54 6.00 4.54
N LEU A 75 -9.78 4.83 5.15
CA LEU A 75 -9.50 4.61 6.57
C LEU A 75 -8.00 4.57 6.88
N ALA A 76 -7.18 3.98 5.99
CA ALA A 76 -5.72 3.99 6.13
C ALA A 76 -5.17 5.42 6.08
N GLU A 77 -5.68 6.28 5.18
CA GLU A 77 -5.30 7.70 5.11
C GLU A 77 -5.68 8.45 6.40
N VAL A 78 -6.85 8.19 7.01
CA VAL A 78 -7.21 8.79 8.31
C VAL A 78 -6.15 8.47 9.36
N LEU A 79 -5.72 7.20 9.43
CA LEU A 79 -4.81 6.74 10.47
C LEU A 79 -3.35 7.11 10.22
N ALA A 80 -2.93 7.17 8.96
CA ALA A 80 -1.53 7.41 8.59
C ALA A 80 -1.19 8.89 8.44
N ILE A 81 -2.14 9.71 7.97
CA ILE A 81 -1.89 11.10 7.56
C ILE A 81 -3.03 12.07 7.95
N ASP A 82 -3.90 11.69 8.88
CA ASP A 82 -4.95 12.55 9.49
C ASP A 82 -5.92 13.20 8.48
N THR A 83 -6.45 12.38 7.56
CA THR A 83 -7.47 12.83 6.59
C THR A 83 -8.88 12.42 7.01
N ASN A 84 -9.79 12.14 6.06
CA ASN A 84 -11.15 11.69 6.32
C ASN A 84 -11.47 10.40 5.56
N ASP A 85 -12.34 9.57 6.15
CA ASP A 85 -12.79 8.30 5.58
C ASP A 85 -14.11 8.42 4.78
N ARG A 86 -14.51 9.64 4.42
CA ARG A 86 -15.74 9.87 3.66
C ARG A 86 -15.63 9.23 2.29
N VAL A 87 -16.65 8.47 1.93
CA VAL A 87 -16.82 7.89 0.60
C VAL A 87 -18.16 8.32 0.01
N ARG A 88 -18.21 8.49 -1.31
CA ARG A 88 -19.43 8.89 -2.00
C ARG A 88 -20.42 7.72 -2.06
N MET A 89 -21.69 7.98 -1.74
CA MET A 89 -22.78 7.02 -1.92
C MET A 89 -22.81 6.46 -3.36
N PRO A 90 -23.11 5.16 -3.55
CA PRO A 90 -23.71 4.25 -2.58
C PRO A 90 -22.72 3.58 -1.60
N ARG A 91 -21.42 3.88 -1.70
CA ARG A 91 -20.44 3.38 -0.71
C ARG A 91 -20.64 4.12 0.61
N GLN A 92 -20.53 3.39 1.71
CA GLN A 92 -20.53 3.93 3.07
C GLN A 92 -19.16 3.69 3.72
N PRO A 93 -18.71 4.56 4.65
CA PRO A 93 -17.48 4.34 5.42
C PRO A 93 -17.52 3.01 6.18
N LEU A 94 -16.34 2.46 6.50
CA LEU A 94 -16.27 1.23 7.29
C LEU A 94 -16.81 1.44 8.71
N SER A 95 -17.56 0.45 9.18
CA SER A 95 -18.14 0.41 10.52
C SER A 95 -18.04 -0.99 11.14
N GLY A 96 -18.32 -1.09 12.44
CA GLY A 96 -18.36 -2.35 13.17
C GLY A 96 -17.04 -3.13 13.11
N GLU A 97 -17.15 -4.46 13.04
CA GLU A 97 -15.99 -5.36 13.07
C GLU A 97 -15.03 -5.17 11.88
N ARG A 98 -15.56 -4.80 10.70
CA ARG A 98 -14.72 -4.53 9.52
C ARG A 98 -13.81 -3.33 9.75
N ARG A 99 -14.35 -2.25 10.34
CA ARG A 99 -13.54 -1.08 10.70
C ARG A 99 -12.46 -1.47 11.69
N LYS A 100 -12.81 -2.17 12.78
CA LYS A 100 -11.86 -2.61 13.80
C LYS A 100 -10.73 -3.46 13.20
N ALA A 101 -11.06 -4.39 12.28
CA ALA A 101 -10.08 -5.23 11.62
C ALA A 101 -9.07 -4.41 10.79
N VAL A 102 -9.55 -3.45 10.00
CA VAL A 102 -8.68 -2.58 9.20
C VAL A 102 -7.87 -1.63 10.10
N GLU A 103 -8.48 -1.04 11.12
CA GLU A 103 -7.78 -0.21 12.11
C GLU A 103 -6.65 -1.00 12.78
N LYS A 104 -6.89 -2.26 13.14
CA LYS A 104 -5.86 -3.12 13.71
C LYS A 104 -4.68 -3.30 12.75
N ILE A 105 -4.94 -3.68 11.49
CA ILE A 105 -3.89 -3.88 10.48
C ILE A 105 -3.06 -2.60 10.32
N VAL A 106 -3.71 -1.44 10.19
CA VAL A 106 -3.02 -0.17 9.96
C VAL A 106 -2.23 0.27 11.19
N ARG A 107 -2.80 0.16 12.39
CA ARG A 107 -2.11 0.52 13.64
C ARG A 107 -0.94 -0.41 13.93
N ASP A 108 -1.09 -1.71 13.70
CA ASP A 108 0.00 -2.68 13.87
C ASP A 108 1.15 -2.33 12.93
N ALA A 109 0.87 -2.03 11.65
CA ALA A 109 1.89 -1.63 10.69
C ALA A 109 2.59 -0.32 11.08
N LEU A 110 1.83 0.69 11.52
CA LEU A 110 2.39 1.97 11.99
C LEU A 110 3.28 1.81 13.21
N ALA A 111 2.95 0.90 14.14
CA ALA A 111 3.73 0.65 15.35
C ALA A 111 5.13 0.08 15.07
N VAL A 112 5.29 -0.63 13.95
CA VAL A 112 6.57 -1.23 13.53
C VAL A 112 7.02 -0.71 12.16
N ARG A 113 6.68 0.54 11.83
CA ARG A 113 7.02 1.17 10.54
C ARG A 113 8.55 1.19 10.36
N PRO A 114 9.09 0.63 9.26
CA PRO A 114 10.53 0.51 9.09
C PRO A 114 11.17 1.87 8.80
N GLU A 115 12.42 2.03 9.23
CA GLU A 115 13.27 3.10 8.71
C GLU A 115 13.64 2.79 7.26
N LEU A 116 13.46 3.78 6.38
CA LEU A 116 13.69 3.60 4.94
C LEU A 116 15.16 3.91 4.61
N PRO A 117 15.85 3.05 3.84
CA PRO A 117 17.19 3.35 3.37
C PRO A 117 17.16 4.53 2.38
N ALA A 118 18.32 5.11 2.07
CA ALA A 118 18.42 6.06 0.96
C ALA A 118 18.08 5.35 -0.37
N PHE A 119 17.19 5.93 -1.18
CA PHE A 119 16.71 5.36 -2.45
C PHE A 119 16.57 6.42 -3.52
#